data_AF-A0A356SZ67-F1
#
_entry.id   AF-A0A356SZ67-F1
#
_cell.length_a   1.000
_cell.length_b   1.000
_cell.length_c   1.000
_cell.angle_alpha   90.00
_cell.angle_beta   90.00
_cell.angle_gamma   90.00
#
_symmetry.space_group_name_H-M   'P 1'
#
loop_
_entity.id
_entity.type
_entity.pdbx_description
1 polymer ?
#
loop_
_entity_poly.entity_id
_entity_poly.type
_entity_poly.pdbx_seq_one_letter_code
_entity_poly.pdbx_strand_id
1 'polypeptide(L)'
;MSDKIEAAKSSRSACRQCGEKIQKGTLRFGEEYESEYGLSFRWYHLPCAAEKLPALLKKTLEGFDGEVPERDAIEAILAGGG
;
A
#
# COMPACT_ATOMS: atom_id res chain seq x y z
N MET A 1 8.32 -12.01 -3.41
CA MET A 1 7.57 -10.74 -3.44
C MET A 1 6.22 -11.01 -2.82
N SER A 2 6.20 -11.11 -1.49
CA SER A 2 4.97 -11.19 -0.70
C SER A 2 4.56 -9.77 -0.29
N ASP A 3 4.09 -9.00 -1.26
CA ASP A 3 3.47 -7.71 -0.98
C ASP A 3 2.27 -7.90 -0.06
N LYS A 4 1.97 -6.90 0.78
CA LYS A 4 0.90 -7.03 1.76
C LYS A 4 0.14 -5.74 2.01
N ILE A 5 -1.12 -5.88 2.42
CA ILE A 5 -1.93 -4.79 2.95
C ILE A 5 -2.15 -5.06 4.43
N GLU A 6 -1.88 -4.07 5.28
CA GLU A 6 -2.15 -4.16 6.71
C GLU A 6 -2.52 -2.80 7.29
N ALA A 7 -3.23 -2.81 8.42
CA ALA A 7 -3.40 -1.61 9.23
C ALA A 7 -2.06 -1.23 9.88
N ALA A 8 -1.71 0.05 9.82
CA ALA A 8 -0.45 0.53 10.38
C ALA A 8 -0.42 0.32 11.90
N LYS A 9 0.53 -0.50 12.36
CA LYS A 9 0.72 -0.81 13.79
C LYS A 9 1.18 0.40 14.61
N SER A 10 1.81 1.39 13.95
CA SER A 10 2.27 2.65 14.55
C SER A 10 2.37 3.73 13.47
N SER A 11 2.40 5.00 13.86
CA SER A 11 2.51 6.15 12.95
C SER A 11 3.96 6.50 12.52
N ARG A 12 4.90 5.56 12.68
CA ARG A 12 6.33 5.81 12.42
C ARG A 12 6.70 5.78 10.94
N SER A 13 5.99 4.97 10.14
CA SER A 13 6.23 4.85 8.69
C SER A 13 5.74 6.08 7.94
N ALA A 14 6.55 6.55 6.99
CA ALA A 14 6.15 7.54 6.00
C ALA A 14 5.80 6.84 4.68
N CYS A 15 4.83 7.39 3.95
CA CYS A 15 4.51 6.97 2.61
C CYS A 15 5.67 7.29 1.66
N ARG A 16 6.13 6.30 0.90
CA ARG A 16 7.25 6.45 -0.04
C ARG A 16 6.91 7.26 -1.30
N GLN A 17 5.64 7.58 -1.54
CA GLN A 17 5.20 8.37 -2.68
C GLN A 17 5.00 9.85 -2.30
N CYS A 18 4.22 10.15 -1.26
CA CYS A 18 3.93 11.53 -0.85
C CYS A 18 4.78 12.06 0.31
N GLY A 19 5.55 11.21 0.99
CA GLY A 19 6.40 11.59 2.12
C GLY A 19 5.67 11.75 3.47
N GLU A 20 4.33 11.84 3.46
CA GLU A 20 3.52 12.02 4.66
C GLU A 20 3.52 10.79 5.59
N LYS A 21 3.29 11.03 6.88
CA LYS A 21 3.19 9.96 7.89
C LYS A 21 1.90 9.16 7.71
N ILE A 22 2.02 7.84 7.74
CA ILE A 22 0.89 6.92 7.74
C ILE A 22 0.41 6.76 9.18
N GLN A 23 -0.81 7.21 9.49
CA GLN A 23 -1.35 7.16 10.84
C GLN A 23 -1.59 5.73 11.33
N LYS A 24 -1.51 5.52 12.65
CA LYS A 24 -1.81 4.23 13.27
C LYS A 24 -3.27 3.85 12.95
N GLY A 25 -3.49 2.61 12.54
CA GLY A 25 -4.82 2.10 12.19
C GLY A 25 -5.21 2.33 10.72
N THR A 26 -4.54 3.24 10.00
CA THR A 26 -4.77 3.42 8.56
C THR A 26 -4.24 2.22 7.78
N LEU A 27 -5.01 1.70 6.82
CA LEU A 27 -4.53 0.69 5.89
C LEU A 27 -3.40 1.24 5.02
N ARG A 28 -2.36 0.42 4.85
CA ARG A 28 -1.19 0.74 4.04
C ARG A 28 -0.78 -0.46 3.23
N PHE A 29 -0.24 -0.19 2.04
CA PHE A 29 0.39 -1.17 1.18
C PHE A 29 1.88 -1.26 1.49
N GLY A 30 2.38 -2.47 1.69
CA GLY A 30 3.78 -2.80 1.89
C GLY A 30 4.29 -3.55 0.67
N GLU A 31 5.08 -2.87 -0.16
CA GLU A 31 5.81 -3.48 -1.27
C GLU A 31 7.08 -4.13 -0.73
N GLU A 32 7.23 -5.44 -0.94
CA GLU A 32 8.43 -6.18 -0.53
C GLU A 32 9.60 -5.86 -1.48
N TYR A 33 10.75 -5.51 -0.93
CA TYR A 33 11.97 -5.30 -1.69
C TYR A 33 13.17 -5.88 -0.96
N GLU A 34 14.19 -6.26 -1.73
CA GLU A 34 15.47 -6.68 -1.19
C GLU A 34 16.35 -5.46 -0.89
N SER A 35 16.82 -5.36 0.35
CA SER A 35 17.79 -4.36 0.78
C SER A 35 19.12 -5.02 1.11
N GLU A 36 20.16 -4.21 1.29
CA GLU A 36 21.48 -4.68 1.75
C GLU A 36 21.42 -5.44 3.09
N TYR A 37 20.39 -5.19 3.90
CA TYR A 37 20.16 -5.83 5.19
C TYR A 37 19.12 -6.97 5.12
N GLY A 38 18.74 -7.41 3.92
CA GLY A 38 17.72 -8.43 3.67
C GLY A 38 16.37 -7.86 3.23
N LEU A 39 15.34 -8.71 3.26
CA LEU A 39 13.98 -8.35 2.81
C LEU A 39 13.38 -7.26 3.71
N SER A 40 12.80 -6.24 3.08
CA SER A 40 12.21 -5.08 3.73
C SER A 40 10.94 -4.63 2.99
N PHE A 41 10.17 -3.72 3.60
CA PHE A 41 8.94 -3.21 3.02
C PHE A 41 9.00 -1.70 2.79
N ARG A 42 8.60 -1.26 1.59
CA ARG A 42 8.27 0.13 1.31
C ARG A 42 6.79 0.35 1.58
N TRP A 43 6.49 1.30 2.45
CA TRP A 43 5.12 1.58 2.86
C TRP A 43 4.49 2.71 2.04
N TYR A 44 3.24 2.53 1.66
CA TYR A 44 2.45 3.48 0.89
C TYR A 44 1.04 3.59 1.46
N HIS A 45 0.43 4.77 1.37
CA HIS A 45 -1.03 4.87 1.45
C HIS A 45 -1.64 4.09 0.28
N LEU A 46 -2.82 3.50 0.46
CA LEU A 46 -3.51 2.79 -0.62
C LEU A 46 -3.72 3.65 -1.89
N PRO A 47 -4.24 4.91 -1.82
CA PRO A 47 -4.37 5.74 -3.02
C PRO A 47 -3.01 6.04 -3.67
N CYS A 48 -1.98 6.32 -2.87
CA CYS A 48 -0.63 6.55 -3.42
C CYS A 48 -0.03 5.31 -4.08
N ALA A 49 -0.31 4.11 -3.55
CA ALA A 49 0.07 2.86 -4.18
C ALA A 49 -0.74 2.60 -5.46
N ALA A 50 -2.01 3.00 -5.50
CA ALA A 50 -2.84 2.87 -6.69
C ALA A 50 -2.29 3.72 -7.84
N GLU A 51 -1.78 4.92 -7.56
CA GLU A 51 -1.13 5.77 -8.56
C GLU A 51 0.27 5.26 -8.95
N LYS A 52 1.08 4.81 -7.98
CA LYS A 52 2.50 4.52 -8.20
C LYS A 52 2.78 3.07 -8.62
N LEU A 53 2.01 2.13 -8.07
CA LEU A 53 2.19 0.67 -8.18
C LEU A 53 0.84 -0.03 -8.44
N PRO A 54 0.05 0.38 -9.46
CA PRO A 54 -1.31 -0.09 -9.66
C PRO A 54 -1.42 -1.62 -9.77
N ALA A 55 -0.51 -2.24 -10.52
CA ALA A 55 -0.52 -3.69 -10.73
C ALA A 55 -0.25 -4.49 -9.44
N LEU A 56 0.72 -4.06 -8.62
CA LEU A 56 1.07 -4.73 -7.36
C LEU A 56 -0.04 -4.54 -6.32
N LEU A 57 -0.58 -3.32 -6.21
CA LEU A 57 -1.68 -3.06 -5.29
C LEU A 57 -2.91 -3.88 -5.66
N LYS A 58 -3.30 -3.90 -6.95
CA LYS A 58 -4.47 -4.67 -7.42
C LYS A 58 -4.36 -6.15 -7.06
N LYS A 59 -3.23 -6.78 -7.40
CA LYS A 59 -2.97 -8.19 -7.08
C LYS A 59 -3.06 -8.47 -5.57
N THR A 60 -2.58 -7.54 -4.75
CA THR A 60 -2.59 -7.71 -3.29
C THR A 60 -3.99 -7.48 -2.70
N LEU A 61 -4.77 -6.55 -3.27
CA LEU A 61 -6.16 -6.31 -2.91
C LEU A 61 -7.08 -7.49 -3.22
N GLU A 62 -6.83 -8.20 -4.32
CA GLU A 62 -7.58 -9.41 -4.71
C GLU A 62 -7.44 -10.54 -3.67
N GLY A 63 -6.31 -10.59 -2.95
CA GLY A 63 -6.05 -11.56 -1.88
C GLY A 63 -6.27 -11.03 -0.47
N PHE A 64 -6.79 -9.81 -0.30
CA PHE A 64 -7.00 -9.19 1.01
C PHE A 64 -8.46 -9.30 1.44
N ASP A 65 -8.73 -10.14 2.45
CA ASP A 65 -10.08 -10.41 2.98
C ASP A 65 -10.62 -9.34 3.95
N GLY A 66 -9.86 -8.26 4.20
CA GLY A 66 -10.24 -7.21 5.13
C GLY A 66 -11.11 -6.11 4.50
N GLU A 67 -11.82 -5.36 5.35
CA GLU A 67 -12.52 -4.15 4.93
C GLU A 67 -11.52 -3.07 4.51
N VAL A 68 -11.66 -2.58 3.27
CA VAL A 68 -10.82 -1.51 2.72
C VAL A 68 -11.64 -0.22 2.71
N PRO A 69 -11.29 0.78 3.53
CA PRO A 69 -11.94 2.08 3.49
C PRO A 69 -11.81 2.67 2.10
N GLU A 70 -12.91 3.19 1.56
CA GLU A 70 -12.93 3.87 0.26
C GLU A 70 -12.43 2.99 -0.90
N ARG A 71 -12.71 1.68 -0.85
CA ARG A 71 -12.34 0.72 -1.90
C ARG A 71 -12.73 1.19 -3.30
N ASP A 72 -13.93 1.71 -3.48
CA ASP A 72 -14.40 2.21 -4.78
C ASP A 72 -13.52 3.33 -5.34
N ALA A 73 -13.03 4.24 -4.47
CA ALA A 73 -12.14 5.32 -4.87
C ALA A 73 -10.75 4.77 -5.29
N ILE A 74 -10.24 3.78 -4.57
CA ILE A 74 -8.98 3.11 -4.90
C ILE A 74 -9.10 2.36 -6.22
N GLU A 75 -10.19 1.63 -6.42
CA GLU A 75 -10.47 0.89 -7.66
C GLU A 75 -10.66 1.81 -8.87
N ALA A 76 -11.27 2.99 -8.67
CA ALA A 76 -11.34 4.02 -9.70
C ALA A 76 -9.96 4.54 -10.12
N ILE A 77 -9.05 4.77 -9.16
CA ILE A 77 -7.65 5.16 -9.47
C ILE A 77 -6.95 4.03 -10.24
N LEU A 78 -7.13 2.79 -9.82
CA LEU A 78 -6.56 1.60 -10.50
C LEU A 78 -7.10 1.41 -11.92
N ALA A 79 -8.34 1.81 -12.20
CA ALA A 79 -8.94 1.76 -13.53
C ALA A 79 -8.51 2.92 -14.44
N GLY A 80 -8.10 4.06 -13.87
CA GLY A 80 -7.70 5.27 -14.59
C GLY A 80 -6.20 5.43 -14.85
N GLY A 81 -5.34 4.70 -14.13
CA GLY A 81 -3.88 4.75 -14.27
C GLY A 81 -3.33 3.68 -15.21
N GLY A 82 -3.24 4.01 -16.51
CA GLY A 82 -2.59 3.20 -17.56
C GLY A 82 -1.48 3.97 -18.25
#